data_AF-A0AAP3XPM1-F1
#
_entry.id   AF-A0AAP3XPM1-F1
#
_cell.length_a   1.000
_cell.length_b   1.000
_cell.length_c   1.000
_cell.angle_alpha   90.00
_cell.angle_beta   90.00
_cell.angle_gamma   90.00
#
_symmetry.space_group_name_H-M   'P 1'
#
loop_
_entity.id
_entity.type
_entity.pdbx_description
1 polymer ?
#
loop_
_entity_poly.entity_id
_entity_poly.type
_entity_poly.pdbx_seq_one_letter_code
_entity_poly.pdbx_strand_id
1 'polypeptide(L)'
;MRLRRRVPALLLALAFWLPATGAGAAAPDEAPLGETVDRTTLRVCSDPAYLPFSNDQGQGFENRIAALLADQFELPLAYVWYPQTVGLVRNTLRARLCDLIMGVVTADELVQNSNPYYRSTYVLLHREGEEDRFGDLASPLARLARIGVVAGTPPADLLVRLGLTANQHPYQLMTDTRVAQPGPQMVEDLAEGRIDMALLWGPIAGYWAMRQEVPLRMVPLESDRRAGLRFDFRVSLGIRHGEPAWKHRLNDALRELGPQIDTILDEFGVPRLDNRGRLQGPWAEAALPSATVPEPDGYRMEAYRGPVPATLRGATVLDTSGLRRLIAEQQPLLVDVLPKPRRPPQRDPGQLWVEPVRQHLPGSVWLPNTGYGELSREFAGYFRRELERLTDGDRTKPLVFYCDPQCWMSWNAARRAIEELGYRNVYWYPEGAVGWRSAGLPLAEAHEVPMPEFLAKP
;
A
#
# COMPACT_ATOMS: atom_id res chain seq x y z
N MET A 1 74.51 -63.66 -54.36
CA MET A 1 74.92 -62.56 -55.25
C MET A 1 73.92 -61.42 -55.09
N ARG A 2 74.38 -60.26 -54.57
CA ARG A 2 73.82 -58.87 -54.65
C ARG A 2 72.39 -58.59 -54.14
N LEU A 3 72.25 -57.89 -52.99
CA LEU A 3 72.02 -56.43 -52.79
C LEU A 3 70.59 -55.98 -53.22
N ARG A 4 69.79 -55.19 -52.48
CA ARG A 4 70.09 -53.96 -51.73
C ARG A 4 68.81 -53.42 -51.02
N ARG A 5 68.98 -52.87 -49.79
CA ARG A 5 68.48 -51.58 -49.21
C ARG A 5 67.01 -51.13 -49.42
N ARG A 6 66.32 -50.39 -48.55
CA ARG A 6 66.36 -49.93 -47.13
C ARG A 6 65.18 -48.91 -47.00
N VAL A 7 64.52 -48.87 -45.83
CA VAL A 7 64.07 -47.67 -45.08
C VAL A 7 62.68 -47.02 -45.41
N PRO A 8 61.99 -46.41 -44.40
CA PRO A 8 60.53 -46.43 -44.22
C PRO A 8 59.82 -45.09 -44.45
N ALA A 9 58.49 -45.12 -44.37
CA ALA A 9 57.58 -43.99 -44.54
C ALA A 9 57.37 -43.20 -43.24
N LEU A 10 57.55 -41.88 -43.31
CA LEU A 10 57.16 -40.90 -42.31
C LEU A 10 56.51 -39.69 -43.02
N LEU A 11 55.28 -39.40 -42.60
CA LEU A 11 54.47 -38.17 -42.62
C LEU A 11 54.93 -36.96 -43.47
N LEU A 12 53.98 -36.37 -44.21
CA LEU A 12 53.84 -34.90 -44.29
C LEU A 12 52.45 -34.47 -44.76
N ALA A 13 51.86 -33.56 -43.99
CA ALA A 13 50.60 -32.87 -44.23
C ALA A 13 50.75 -31.80 -45.33
N LEU A 14 49.69 -31.55 -46.09
CA LEU A 14 49.49 -30.30 -46.82
C LEU A 14 48.01 -29.98 -46.97
N ALA A 15 47.72 -28.71 -46.73
CA ALA A 15 46.42 -28.12 -46.47
C ALA A 15 45.61 -27.86 -47.76
N PHE A 16 44.28 -27.94 -47.64
CA PHE A 16 43.35 -27.30 -48.57
C PHE A 16 42.50 -26.28 -47.81
N TRP A 17 42.66 -25.03 -48.22
CA TRP A 17 41.84 -23.88 -47.85
C TRP A 17 40.50 -23.97 -48.60
N LEU A 18 39.37 -24.04 -47.89
CA LEU A 18 38.04 -23.77 -48.44
C LEU A 18 37.49 -22.46 -47.87
N PRO A 19 36.84 -21.62 -48.69
CA PRO A 19 36.33 -20.33 -48.23
C PRO A 19 35.11 -20.53 -47.33
N ALA A 20 35.13 -19.91 -46.16
CA ALA A 20 33.99 -19.78 -45.28
C ALA A 20 32.95 -18.87 -45.96
N THR A 21 31.99 -19.47 -46.66
CA THR A 21 30.70 -18.83 -46.89
C THR A 21 29.94 -18.89 -45.57
N GLY A 22 30.02 -17.81 -44.80
CA GLY A 22 29.20 -17.60 -43.62
C GLY A 22 27.74 -17.45 -44.04
N ALA A 23 27.06 -18.58 -44.28
CA ALA A 23 25.64 -18.64 -44.04
C ALA A 23 25.48 -18.49 -42.53
N GLY A 24 25.19 -17.26 -42.08
CA GLY A 24 24.67 -17.04 -40.74
C GLY A 24 23.44 -17.92 -40.60
N ALA A 25 23.59 -19.04 -39.88
CA ALA A 25 22.45 -19.77 -39.39
C ALA A 25 21.72 -18.80 -38.47
N ALA A 26 20.64 -18.19 -39.00
CA ALA A 26 19.60 -17.65 -38.14
C ALA A 26 19.27 -18.76 -37.15
N ALA A 27 19.38 -18.46 -35.85
CA ALA A 27 18.92 -19.38 -34.82
C ALA A 27 17.50 -19.83 -35.19
N PRO A 28 17.16 -21.12 -35.04
CA PRO A 28 15.81 -21.57 -35.31
C PRO A 28 14.86 -20.76 -34.42
N ASP A 29 13.98 -20.00 -35.06
CA ASP A 29 12.83 -19.35 -34.44
C ASP A 29 12.10 -20.44 -33.63
N GLU A 30 12.02 -20.30 -32.31
CA GLU A 30 11.33 -21.26 -31.45
C GLU A 30 9.88 -21.38 -31.97
N ALA A 31 9.58 -22.48 -32.67
CA ALA A 31 8.22 -22.79 -33.06
C ALA A 31 7.39 -22.88 -31.76
N PRO A 32 6.32 -22.09 -31.59
CA PRO A 32 5.61 -22.06 -30.32
C PRO A 32 4.98 -23.40 -30.05
N LEU A 33 5.05 -23.80 -28.79
CA LEU A 33 4.40 -24.96 -28.19
C LEU A 33 2.87 -24.83 -28.33
N GLY A 34 2.28 -25.09 -29.50
CA GLY A 34 0.83 -25.16 -29.70
C GLY A 34 0.02 -23.92 -29.28
N GLU A 35 0.66 -22.75 -29.14
CA GLU A 35 -0.01 -21.49 -28.75
C GLU A 35 -0.97 -21.04 -29.85
N THR A 36 -2.16 -20.55 -29.45
CA THR A 36 -3.20 -20.13 -30.41
C THR A 36 -3.51 -18.64 -30.33
N VAL A 37 -2.45 -17.85 -30.12
CA VAL A 37 -2.49 -16.38 -30.14
C VAL A 37 -2.49 -15.89 -31.59
N ASP A 38 -3.33 -14.91 -31.90
CA ASP A 38 -3.33 -14.28 -33.21
C ASP A 38 -2.06 -13.44 -33.40
N ARG A 39 -1.35 -13.66 -34.51
CA ARG A 39 -0.10 -12.96 -34.84
C ARG A 39 -0.28 -11.76 -35.74
N THR A 40 -1.50 -11.51 -36.19
CA THR A 40 -1.85 -10.46 -37.16
C THR A 40 -2.67 -9.35 -36.55
N THR A 41 -3.25 -9.56 -35.36
CA THR A 41 -4.07 -8.58 -34.64
C THR A 41 -3.95 -8.82 -33.14
N LEU A 42 -3.73 -7.77 -32.36
CA LEU A 42 -3.85 -7.82 -30.91
C LEU A 42 -5.34 -7.78 -30.54
N ARG A 43 -5.91 -8.93 -30.16
CA ARG A 43 -7.33 -9.04 -29.79
C ARG A 43 -7.51 -8.94 -28.28
N VAL A 44 -8.19 -7.90 -27.81
CA VAL A 44 -8.37 -7.62 -26.39
C VAL A 44 -9.82 -7.88 -25.95
N CYS A 45 -10.00 -8.68 -24.91
CA CYS A 45 -11.28 -8.87 -24.24
C CYS A 45 -11.53 -7.67 -23.32
N SER A 46 -12.60 -6.92 -23.55
CA SER A 46 -12.81 -5.63 -22.88
C SER A 46 -14.29 -5.32 -22.70
N ASP A 47 -14.61 -4.36 -21.85
CA ASP A 47 -15.99 -3.98 -21.55
C ASP A 47 -16.37 -2.72 -22.33
N PRO A 48 -17.52 -2.72 -23.03
CA PRO A 48 -17.91 -1.59 -23.87
C PRO A 48 -18.37 -0.35 -23.09
N ALA A 49 -18.62 -0.44 -21.78
CA ALA A 49 -19.24 0.63 -21.00
C ALA A 49 -18.73 0.69 -19.55
N TYR A 50 -17.42 0.58 -19.31
CA TYR A 50 -16.84 0.48 -17.97
C TYR A 50 -15.70 1.48 -17.74
N LEU A 51 -16.00 2.76 -17.92
CA LEU A 51 -15.06 3.82 -17.55
C LEU A 51 -14.79 3.81 -16.04
N PRO A 52 -13.54 4.02 -15.60
CA PRO A 52 -12.41 4.50 -16.41
C PRO A 52 -11.58 3.44 -17.15
N PHE A 53 -11.90 2.16 -17.00
CA PHE A 53 -11.09 1.07 -17.55
C PHE A 53 -11.20 1.04 -19.06
N SER A 54 -12.40 0.85 -19.60
CA SER A 54 -12.63 0.71 -21.03
C SER A 54 -14.03 1.12 -21.47
N ASN A 55 -14.16 1.54 -22.73
CA ASN A 55 -15.44 1.60 -23.43
C ASN A 55 -15.26 1.40 -24.94
N ASP A 56 -16.38 1.24 -25.66
CA ASP A 56 -16.40 1.04 -27.12
C ASP A 56 -15.95 2.26 -27.95
N GLN A 57 -15.82 3.42 -27.30
CA GLN A 57 -15.27 4.65 -27.86
C GLN A 57 -13.76 4.80 -27.64
N GLY A 58 -13.12 3.86 -26.94
CA GLY A 58 -11.66 3.88 -26.70
C GLY A 58 -11.19 4.93 -25.69
N GLN A 59 -12.07 5.42 -24.81
CA GLN A 59 -11.80 6.51 -23.89
C GLN A 59 -11.22 6.07 -22.54
N GLY A 60 -11.14 4.76 -22.27
CA GLY A 60 -10.62 4.23 -21.02
C GLY A 60 -9.09 4.10 -20.99
N PHE A 61 -8.51 4.02 -19.79
CA PHE A 61 -7.06 3.86 -19.66
C PHE A 61 -6.59 2.48 -20.14
N GLU A 62 -7.39 1.41 -19.97
CA GLU A 62 -7.07 0.10 -20.53
C GLU A 62 -7.15 0.12 -22.05
N ASN A 63 -8.01 0.96 -22.65
CA ASN A 63 -8.00 1.16 -24.09
C ASN A 63 -6.68 1.77 -24.56
N ARG A 64 -6.21 2.82 -23.87
CA ARG A 64 -4.94 3.48 -24.19
C ARG A 64 -3.72 2.60 -23.97
N ILE A 65 -3.70 1.80 -22.90
CA ILE A 65 -2.62 0.83 -22.66
C ILE A 65 -2.66 -0.29 -23.72
N ALA A 66 -3.84 -0.75 -24.13
CA ALA A 66 -3.98 -1.72 -25.21
C ALA A 66 -3.46 -1.18 -26.56
N ALA A 67 -3.75 0.10 -26.88
CA ALA A 67 -3.19 0.77 -28.04
C ALA A 67 -1.67 0.86 -27.97
N LEU A 68 -1.12 1.22 -26.82
CA LEU A 68 0.33 1.28 -26.60
C LEU A 68 1.01 -0.08 -26.81
N LEU A 69 0.39 -1.17 -26.34
CA LEU A 69 0.88 -2.54 -26.59
C LEU A 69 0.77 -2.93 -28.07
N ALA A 70 -0.33 -2.57 -28.73
CA ALA A 70 -0.53 -2.83 -30.15
C ALA A 70 0.54 -2.15 -31.01
N ASP A 71 0.83 -0.88 -30.70
CA ASP A 71 1.89 -0.10 -31.35
C ASP A 71 3.27 -0.72 -31.10
N GLN A 72 3.59 -1.11 -29.86
CA GLN A 72 4.85 -1.79 -29.52
C GLN A 72 5.02 -3.13 -30.26
N PHE A 73 3.92 -3.79 -30.60
CA PHE A 73 3.92 -5.05 -31.33
C PHE A 73 3.81 -4.89 -32.83
N GLU A 74 3.59 -3.67 -33.32
CA GLU A 74 3.28 -3.36 -34.72
C GLU A 74 2.07 -4.16 -35.24
N LEU A 75 1.05 -4.34 -34.38
CA LEU A 75 -0.16 -5.08 -34.69
C LEU A 75 -1.39 -4.17 -34.68
N PRO A 76 -2.34 -4.36 -35.61
CA PRO A 76 -3.70 -3.82 -35.46
C PRO A 76 -4.32 -4.21 -34.12
N LEU A 77 -5.08 -3.29 -33.53
CA LEU A 77 -5.84 -3.52 -32.29
C LEU A 77 -7.30 -3.83 -32.62
N ALA A 78 -7.83 -4.91 -32.03
CA ALA A 78 -9.25 -5.24 -32.10
C ALA A 78 -9.80 -5.61 -30.72
N TYR A 79 -11.08 -5.31 -30.48
CA TYR A 79 -11.74 -5.60 -29.22
C TYR A 79 -12.84 -6.65 -29.37
N VAL A 80 -12.96 -7.51 -28.37
CA VAL A 80 -14.13 -8.35 -28.13
C VAL A 80 -14.85 -7.80 -26.92
N TRP A 81 -15.99 -7.17 -27.17
CA TRP A 81 -16.78 -6.48 -26.15
C TRP A 81 -17.65 -7.44 -25.36
N TYR A 82 -17.47 -7.45 -24.05
CA TYR A 82 -18.30 -8.21 -23.11
C TYR A 82 -18.27 -7.53 -21.73
N PRO A 83 -19.42 -7.36 -21.05
CA PRO A 83 -19.46 -6.71 -19.73
C PRO A 83 -18.58 -7.40 -18.68
N GLN A 84 -18.00 -6.64 -17.74
CA GLN A 84 -17.23 -7.11 -16.58
C GLN A 84 -18.13 -7.80 -15.55
N THR A 85 -18.72 -8.93 -15.96
CA THR A 85 -19.61 -9.76 -15.15
C THR A 85 -19.12 -11.19 -15.13
N VAL A 86 -19.85 -12.03 -14.38
CA VAL A 86 -19.67 -13.48 -14.46
C VAL A 86 -19.76 -13.90 -15.93
N GLY A 87 -18.74 -14.65 -16.37
CA GLY A 87 -18.69 -15.19 -17.72
C GLY A 87 -17.73 -14.50 -18.68
N LEU A 88 -17.15 -13.32 -18.36
CA LEU A 88 -16.18 -12.63 -19.23
C LEU A 88 -15.10 -13.59 -19.74
N VAL A 89 -14.34 -14.21 -18.83
CA VAL A 89 -13.24 -15.13 -19.18
C VAL A 89 -13.73 -16.32 -20.00
N ARG A 90 -14.87 -16.91 -19.62
CA ARG A 90 -15.44 -18.09 -20.29
C ARG A 90 -15.89 -17.78 -21.72
N ASN A 91 -16.62 -16.68 -21.90
CA ASN A 91 -17.30 -16.34 -23.14
C ASN A 91 -16.42 -15.55 -24.12
N THR A 92 -15.24 -15.09 -23.68
CA THR A 92 -14.29 -14.34 -24.53
C THR A 92 -12.95 -15.06 -24.64
N LEU A 93 -12.07 -14.93 -23.65
CA LEU A 93 -10.69 -15.43 -23.65
C LEU A 93 -10.61 -16.95 -23.84
N ARG A 94 -11.39 -17.74 -23.06
CA ARG A 94 -11.42 -19.21 -23.17
C ARG A 94 -12.16 -19.70 -24.41
N ALA A 95 -13.08 -18.88 -24.94
CA ALA A 95 -13.71 -19.10 -26.24
C ALA A 95 -12.79 -18.72 -27.42
N ARG A 96 -11.56 -18.26 -27.16
CA ARG A 96 -10.54 -17.89 -28.16
C ARG A 96 -10.98 -16.76 -29.10
N LEU A 97 -11.92 -15.93 -28.67
CA LEU A 97 -12.36 -14.76 -29.42
C LEU A 97 -11.35 -13.61 -29.34
N CYS A 98 -10.59 -13.56 -28.25
CA CYS A 98 -9.54 -12.57 -27.94
C CYS A 98 -8.40 -13.25 -27.19
N ASP A 99 -7.26 -12.58 -27.05
CA ASP A 99 -5.99 -13.13 -26.56
C ASP A 99 -5.48 -12.50 -25.27
N LEU A 100 -6.12 -11.42 -24.82
CA LEU A 100 -5.63 -10.60 -23.71
C LEU A 100 -6.79 -9.96 -22.94
N ILE A 101 -6.73 -10.01 -21.61
CA ILE A 101 -7.53 -9.16 -20.70
C ILE A 101 -6.57 -8.15 -20.09
N MET A 102 -6.92 -6.85 -20.13
CA MET A 102 -6.03 -5.78 -19.69
C MET A 102 -5.86 -5.70 -18.17
N GLY A 103 -6.93 -5.93 -17.40
CA GLY A 103 -6.90 -5.82 -15.95
C GLY A 103 -7.49 -7.05 -15.28
N VAL A 104 -6.65 -7.83 -14.60
CA VAL A 104 -7.07 -8.83 -13.60
C VAL A 104 -6.28 -8.63 -12.32
N VAL A 105 -6.88 -8.97 -11.19
CA VAL A 105 -6.13 -9.04 -9.92
C VAL A 105 -5.06 -10.13 -10.06
N THR A 106 -3.81 -9.83 -9.71
CA THR A 106 -2.73 -10.81 -9.78
C THR A 106 -3.07 -12.05 -8.94
N ALA A 107 -2.81 -13.23 -9.49
CA ALA A 107 -3.19 -14.55 -8.97
C ALA A 107 -4.69 -14.90 -9.15
N ASP A 108 -5.36 -14.28 -10.12
CA ASP A 108 -6.63 -14.80 -10.66
C ASP A 108 -6.44 -16.21 -11.24
N GLU A 109 -7.10 -17.20 -10.66
CA GLU A 109 -6.97 -18.62 -11.03
C GLU A 109 -7.65 -18.99 -12.35
N LEU A 110 -8.50 -18.11 -12.90
CA LEU A 110 -9.20 -18.38 -14.17
C LEU A 110 -8.32 -18.13 -15.39
N VAL A 111 -7.19 -17.44 -15.21
CA VAL A 111 -6.28 -17.01 -16.27
C VAL A 111 -4.83 -17.20 -15.83
N GLN A 112 -3.92 -17.19 -16.79
CA GLN A 112 -2.50 -17.03 -16.51
C GLN A 112 -2.16 -15.54 -16.43
N ASN A 113 -1.51 -15.10 -15.36
CA ASN A 113 -1.16 -13.68 -15.16
C ASN A 113 0.19 -13.31 -15.79
N SER A 114 0.29 -12.09 -16.32
CA SER A 114 1.57 -11.41 -16.54
C SER A 114 2.18 -10.94 -15.20
N ASN A 115 3.40 -10.40 -15.28
CA ASN A 115 3.92 -9.54 -14.23
C ASN A 115 2.95 -8.38 -13.98
N PRO A 116 2.77 -7.96 -12.72
CA PRO A 116 1.89 -6.86 -12.39
C PRO A 116 2.48 -5.56 -12.92
N TYR A 117 1.63 -4.73 -13.55
CA TYR A 117 2.05 -3.45 -14.14
C TYR A 117 1.62 -2.24 -13.31
N TYR A 118 0.71 -2.40 -12.35
CA TYR A 118 0.51 -1.45 -11.25
C TYR A 118 -0.04 -2.12 -9.99
N ARG A 119 -0.03 -1.38 -8.88
CA ARG A 119 -0.68 -1.74 -7.63
C ARG A 119 -1.59 -0.59 -7.23
N SER A 120 -2.81 -0.91 -6.82
CA SER A 120 -3.80 0.08 -6.37
C SER A 120 -4.44 -0.42 -5.08
N THR A 121 -5.29 0.41 -4.47
CA THR A 121 -5.97 0.09 -3.22
C THR A 121 -7.44 0.52 -3.23
N TYR A 122 -8.25 -0.07 -2.35
CA TYR A 122 -9.52 0.52 -1.98
C TYR A 122 -9.28 1.79 -1.18
N VAL A 123 -10.16 2.76 -1.38
CA VAL A 123 -10.04 4.08 -0.80
C VAL A 123 -11.35 4.46 -0.12
N LEU A 124 -11.22 5.35 0.84
CA LEU A 124 -12.31 6.08 1.44
C LEU A 124 -12.36 7.47 0.80
N LEU A 125 -13.48 7.81 0.18
CA LEU A 125 -13.77 9.16 -0.28
C LEU A 125 -14.69 9.87 0.71
N HIS A 126 -14.42 11.15 0.91
CA HIS A 126 -15.30 12.09 1.60
C HIS A 126 -15.21 13.48 0.94
N ARG A 127 -16.14 14.38 1.25
CA ARG A 127 -16.07 15.77 0.76
C ARG A 127 -14.97 16.55 1.49
N GLU A 128 -14.31 17.46 0.79
CA GLU A 128 -13.35 18.38 1.41
C GLU A 128 -14.00 19.24 2.49
N GLY A 129 -13.31 19.44 3.62
CA GLY A 129 -13.82 20.17 4.79
C GLY A 129 -14.59 19.29 5.79
N GLU A 130 -14.75 17.99 5.50
CA GLU A 130 -15.37 17.02 6.39
C GLU A 130 -14.39 15.97 6.95
N GLU A 131 -13.08 16.23 6.87
CA GLU A 131 -11.99 15.32 7.28
C GLU A 131 -12.18 14.83 8.73
N ASP A 132 -12.46 15.74 9.66
CA ASP A 132 -12.64 15.42 11.09
C ASP A 132 -13.86 14.53 11.36
N ARG A 133 -14.85 14.55 10.45
CA ARG A 133 -16.10 13.82 10.59
C ARG A 133 -16.06 12.47 9.88
N PHE A 134 -15.56 12.47 8.65
CA PHE A 134 -15.73 11.40 7.69
C PHE A 134 -14.42 10.96 7.02
N GLY A 135 -13.27 11.51 7.40
CA GLY A 135 -11.95 11.10 6.91
C GLY A 135 -11.41 9.81 7.53
N ASP A 136 -12.03 9.31 8.60
CA ASP A 136 -11.60 8.11 9.31
C ASP A 136 -12.80 7.24 9.73
N LEU A 137 -12.81 5.97 9.31
CA LEU A 137 -13.82 4.98 9.71
C LEU A 137 -13.77 4.63 11.21
N ALA A 138 -12.64 4.88 11.88
CA ALA A 138 -12.51 4.71 13.32
C ALA A 138 -13.04 5.91 14.12
N SER A 139 -13.37 7.03 13.46
CA SER A 139 -13.95 8.20 14.12
C SER A 139 -15.28 7.84 14.80
N PRO A 140 -15.55 8.35 16.02
CA PRO A 140 -16.86 8.20 16.64
C PRO A 140 -18.02 8.68 15.77
N LEU A 141 -17.76 9.67 14.89
CA LEU A 141 -18.76 10.25 13.99
C LEU A 141 -19.07 9.35 12.78
N ALA A 142 -18.25 8.34 12.47
CA ALA A 142 -18.54 7.36 11.43
C ALA A 142 -19.84 6.58 11.71
N ARG A 143 -20.24 6.44 12.98
CA ARG A 143 -21.52 5.82 13.38
C ARG A 143 -22.75 6.62 12.98
N LEU A 144 -22.59 7.89 12.61
CA LEU A 144 -23.67 8.75 12.12
C LEU A 144 -23.66 8.86 10.58
N ALA A 145 -22.61 8.34 9.93
CA ALA A 145 -22.43 8.46 8.48
C ALA A 145 -23.32 7.47 7.71
N ARG A 146 -23.75 7.85 6.51
CA ARG A 146 -24.23 6.93 5.48
C ARG A 146 -23.04 6.51 4.64
N ILE A 147 -22.72 5.22 4.63
CA ILE A 147 -21.47 4.71 4.07
C ILE A 147 -21.77 3.91 2.80
N GLY A 148 -21.46 4.47 1.65
CA GLY A 148 -21.51 3.78 0.37
C GLY A 148 -20.46 2.69 0.30
N VAL A 149 -20.87 1.47 -0.06
CA VAL A 149 -19.94 0.35 -0.26
C VAL A 149 -20.49 -0.62 -1.32
N VAL A 150 -19.61 -1.15 -2.17
CA VAL A 150 -20.00 -2.19 -3.12
C VAL A 150 -20.11 -3.53 -2.39
N ALA A 151 -21.29 -4.15 -2.43
CA ALA A 151 -21.57 -5.39 -1.71
C ALA A 151 -20.66 -6.53 -2.19
N GLY A 152 -20.08 -7.29 -1.25
CA GLY A 152 -19.17 -8.40 -1.55
C GLY A 152 -17.72 -7.98 -1.85
N THR A 153 -17.37 -6.70 -1.71
CA THR A 153 -15.99 -6.23 -1.78
C THR A 153 -15.31 -6.20 -0.40
N PRO A 154 -13.97 -6.26 -0.30
CA PRO A 154 -13.26 -6.28 0.98
C PRO A 154 -13.64 -5.17 1.99
N PRO A 155 -13.94 -3.92 1.58
CA PRO A 155 -14.40 -2.90 2.52
C PRO A 155 -15.72 -3.21 3.23
N ALA A 156 -16.59 -4.07 2.66
CA ALA A 156 -17.81 -4.49 3.34
C ALA A 156 -17.49 -5.27 4.64
N ASP A 157 -16.46 -6.12 4.62
CA ASP A 157 -16.00 -6.87 5.81
C ASP A 157 -15.43 -5.95 6.89
N LEU A 158 -14.78 -4.85 6.48
CA LEU A 158 -14.27 -3.84 7.40
C LEU A 158 -15.41 -3.19 8.20
N LEU A 159 -16.49 -2.82 7.51
CA LEU A 159 -17.65 -2.20 8.15
C LEU A 159 -18.33 -3.14 9.15
N VAL A 160 -18.40 -4.44 8.85
CA VAL A 160 -18.91 -5.45 9.79
C VAL A 160 -18.05 -5.49 11.06
N ARG A 161 -16.71 -5.49 10.92
CA ARG A 161 -15.78 -5.52 12.06
C ARG A 161 -15.84 -4.27 12.92
N LEU A 162 -16.12 -3.12 12.32
CA LEU A 162 -16.28 -1.85 13.03
C LEU A 162 -17.67 -1.65 13.63
N GLY A 163 -18.60 -2.60 13.42
CA GLY A 163 -19.98 -2.49 13.88
C GLY A 163 -20.81 -1.43 13.12
N LEU A 164 -20.40 -1.12 11.88
CA LEU A 164 -21.01 -0.11 11.01
C LEU A 164 -21.95 -0.71 9.94
N THR A 165 -22.39 -1.97 10.12
CA THR A 165 -23.27 -2.64 9.15
C THR A 165 -24.59 -1.89 8.93
N ALA A 166 -25.15 -1.28 9.98
CA ALA A 166 -26.40 -0.52 9.90
C ALA A 166 -26.26 0.79 9.11
N ASN A 167 -25.04 1.27 8.90
CA ASN A 167 -24.72 2.51 8.20
C ASN A 167 -24.50 2.31 6.70
N GLN A 168 -24.53 1.05 6.23
CA GLN A 168 -24.21 0.71 4.84
C GLN A 168 -25.31 1.18 3.88
N HIS A 169 -24.88 1.87 2.83
CA HIS A 169 -25.65 2.08 1.60
C HIS A 169 -25.06 1.18 0.51
N PRO A 170 -25.64 -0.01 0.25
CA PRO A 170 -25.00 -1.01 -0.59
C PRO A 170 -25.20 -0.73 -2.09
N TYR A 171 -24.15 -0.94 -2.86
CA TYR A 171 -24.15 -0.91 -4.32
C TYR A 171 -23.90 -2.32 -4.87
N GLN A 172 -24.48 -2.64 -6.01
CA GLN A 172 -24.32 -3.96 -6.62
C GLN A 172 -22.91 -4.13 -7.19
N LEU A 173 -22.27 -5.28 -6.96
CA LEU A 173 -20.95 -5.58 -7.54
C LEU A 173 -21.05 -6.06 -8.99
N MET A 174 -22.01 -6.96 -9.25
CA MET A 174 -22.14 -7.64 -10.53
C MET A 174 -23.33 -7.05 -11.29
N THR A 175 -23.07 -6.05 -12.12
CA THR A 175 -24.06 -5.43 -13.00
C THR A 175 -23.61 -5.47 -14.44
N ASP A 176 -24.57 -5.51 -15.37
CA ASP A 176 -24.27 -5.17 -16.76
C ASP A 176 -23.96 -3.67 -16.82
N THR A 177 -22.70 -3.35 -17.05
CA THR A 177 -22.12 -1.98 -17.07
C THR A 177 -22.75 -1.08 -18.14
N ARG A 178 -23.39 -1.68 -19.15
CA ARG A 178 -24.18 -0.98 -20.17
C ARG A 178 -25.51 -0.45 -19.62
N VAL A 179 -25.99 -1.01 -18.52
CA VAL A 179 -27.29 -0.70 -17.90
C VAL A 179 -27.12 0.04 -16.57
N ALA A 180 -26.17 -0.41 -15.73
CA ALA A 180 -25.95 0.17 -14.41
C ALA A 180 -24.46 0.25 -14.09
N GLN A 181 -24.03 1.42 -13.59
CA GLN A 181 -22.64 1.70 -13.23
C GLN A 181 -22.56 2.12 -11.75
N PRO A 182 -22.42 1.16 -10.83
CA PRO A 182 -22.52 1.42 -9.39
C PRO A 182 -21.37 2.26 -8.83
N GLY A 183 -20.18 2.16 -9.43
CA GLY A 183 -19.00 2.94 -9.06
C GLY A 183 -19.19 4.46 -9.26
N PRO A 184 -19.46 4.93 -10.49
CA PRO A 184 -19.77 6.34 -10.74
C PRO A 184 -20.95 6.83 -9.90
N GLN A 185 -22.04 6.06 -9.82
CA GLN A 185 -23.21 6.41 -9.02
C GLN A 185 -22.87 6.67 -7.56
N MET A 186 -22.01 5.84 -6.96
CA MET A 186 -21.58 6.03 -5.57
C MET A 186 -20.79 7.34 -5.38
N VAL A 187 -19.97 7.74 -6.35
CA VAL A 187 -19.22 9.00 -6.27
C VAL A 187 -20.16 10.21 -6.44
N GLU A 188 -21.13 10.12 -7.34
CA GLU A 188 -22.20 11.14 -7.49
C GLU A 188 -23.03 11.26 -6.21
N ASP A 189 -23.44 10.15 -5.62
CA ASP A 189 -24.20 10.13 -4.36
C ASP A 189 -23.42 10.77 -3.21
N LEU A 190 -22.09 10.62 -3.19
CA LEU A 190 -21.22 11.30 -2.23
C LEU A 190 -21.15 12.81 -2.51
N ALA A 191 -20.97 13.22 -3.76
CA ALA A 191 -20.92 14.63 -4.13
C ALA A 191 -22.24 15.35 -3.82
N GLU A 192 -23.38 14.70 -4.05
CA GLU A 192 -24.72 15.23 -3.80
C GLU A 192 -25.17 15.15 -2.33
N GLY A 193 -24.37 14.54 -1.45
CA GLY A 193 -24.72 14.42 -0.03
C GLY A 193 -25.79 13.36 0.27
N ARG A 194 -26.04 12.42 -0.65
CA ARG A 194 -26.87 11.22 -0.39
C ARG A 194 -26.17 10.21 0.51
N ILE A 195 -24.85 10.12 0.39
CA ILE A 195 -23.97 9.42 1.33
C ILE A 195 -22.90 10.37 1.88
N ASP A 196 -22.25 9.99 2.97
CA ASP A 196 -21.26 10.80 3.67
C ASP A 196 -19.83 10.27 3.49
N MET A 197 -19.71 8.97 3.25
CA MET A 197 -18.45 8.27 3.01
C MET A 197 -18.66 7.27 1.87
N ALA A 198 -17.67 7.10 0.99
CA ALA A 198 -17.70 6.07 -0.05
C ALA A 198 -16.45 5.18 0.02
N LEU A 199 -16.65 3.88 0.19
CA LEU A 199 -15.58 2.87 0.16
C LEU A 199 -15.56 2.21 -1.22
N LEU A 200 -14.60 2.61 -2.04
CA LEU A 200 -14.60 2.29 -3.47
C LEU A 200 -13.21 1.87 -3.95
N TRP A 201 -13.17 1.09 -5.03
CA TRP A 201 -11.92 0.69 -5.65
C TRP A 201 -11.20 1.90 -6.26
N GLY A 202 -9.93 2.06 -5.94
CA GLY A 202 -9.14 3.25 -6.22
C GLY A 202 -9.23 3.81 -7.65
N PRO A 203 -9.03 3.02 -8.71
CA PRO A 203 -9.09 3.51 -10.09
C PRO A 203 -10.44 4.14 -10.45
N ILE A 204 -11.54 3.55 -9.98
CA ILE A 204 -12.89 4.10 -10.17
C ILE A 204 -13.04 5.38 -9.36
N ALA A 205 -12.71 5.31 -8.06
CA ALA A 205 -12.82 6.42 -7.14
C ALA A 205 -12.06 7.66 -7.63
N GLY A 206 -10.80 7.49 -8.03
CA GLY A 206 -9.95 8.60 -8.45
C GLY A 206 -10.40 9.25 -9.75
N TYR A 207 -10.77 8.48 -10.76
CA TYR A 207 -11.24 9.05 -12.03
C TYR A 207 -12.51 9.88 -11.88
N TRP A 208 -13.49 9.35 -11.15
CA TRP A 208 -14.80 9.99 -10.99
C TRP A 208 -14.75 11.13 -9.98
N ALA A 209 -13.91 11.06 -8.94
CA ALA A 209 -13.74 12.14 -7.97
C ALA A 209 -13.14 13.40 -8.61
N MET A 210 -12.17 13.28 -9.52
CA MET A 210 -11.58 14.44 -10.23
C MET A 210 -12.57 15.17 -11.15
N ARG A 211 -13.74 14.57 -11.42
CA ARG A 211 -14.77 15.10 -12.32
C ARG A 211 -15.98 15.68 -11.59
N GLN A 212 -15.97 15.65 -10.26
CA GLN A 212 -17.03 16.26 -9.46
C GLN A 212 -16.79 17.76 -9.32
N GLU A 213 -17.87 18.54 -9.31
CA GLU A 213 -17.80 19.97 -9.00
C GLU A 213 -17.47 20.21 -7.52
N VAL A 214 -17.96 19.32 -6.64
CA VAL A 214 -17.65 19.33 -5.21
C VAL A 214 -16.27 18.69 -5.01
N PRO A 215 -15.29 19.40 -4.41
CA PRO A 215 -13.99 18.82 -4.14
C PRO A 215 -14.10 17.61 -3.20
N LEU A 216 -13.54 16.48 -3.62
CA LEU A 216 -13.49 15.25 -2.84
C LEU A 216 -12.06 14.94 -2.42
N ARG A 217 -11.92 14.40 -1.21
CA ARG A 217 -10.66 13.92 -0.65
C ARG A 217 -10.67 12.40 -0.58
N MET A 218 -9.47 11.83 -0.69
CA MET A 218 -9.26 10.38 -0.78
C MET A 218 -8.26 9.93 0.28
N VAL A 219 -8.66 8.92 1.05
CA VAL A 219 -7.83 8.27 2.06
C VAL A 219 -7.66 6.79 1.68
N PRO A 220 -6.44 6.32 1.39
CA PRO A 220 -6.18 4.89 1.17
C PRO A 220 -6.58 4.04 2.38
N LEU A 221 -7.29 2.94 2.16
CA LEU A 221 -7.56 1.98 3.24
C LEU A 221 -6.31 1.15 3.54
N GLU A 222 -5.96 1.04 4.82
CA GLU A 222 -4.79 0.30 5.27
C GLU A 222 -5.07 -1.20 5.36
N SER A 223 -4.32 -2.00 4.59
CA SER A 223 -4.34 -3.47 4.71
C SER A 223 -3.70 -3.93 6.02
N ASP A 224 -4.40 -4.77 6.79
CA ASP A 224 -3.84 -5.51 7.92
C ASP A 224 -3.93 -7.02 7.69
N ARG A 225 -2.81 -7.60 7.24
CA ARG A 225 -2.72 -9.04 6.97
C ARG A 225 -2.93 -9.92 8.21
N ARG A 226 -2.66 -9.42 9.42
CA ARG A 226 -2.86 -10.19 10.66
C ARG A 226 -4.34 -10.26 11.02
N ALA A 227 -5.07 -9.18 10.75
CA ALA A 227 -6.52 -9.14 10.90
C ALA A 227 -7.28 -9.83 9.74
N GLY A 228 -6.57 -10.23 8.69
CA GLY A 228 -7.16 -10.78 7.46
C GLY A 228 -7.79 -9.71 6.57
N LEU A 229 -7.39 -8.44 6.73
CA LEU A 229 -7.87 -7.31 5.94
C LEU A 229 -6.88 -7.00 4.82
N ARG A 230 -7.36 -7.04 3.58
CA ARG A 230 -6.58 -6.70 2.39
C ARG A 230 -7.37 -5.77 1.49
N PHE A 231 -6.85 -4.56 1.31
CA PHE A 231 -7.43 -3.52 0.47
C PHE A 231 -6.57 -3.18 -0.73
N ASP A 232 -5.29 -3.56 -0.71
CA ASP A 232 -4.39 -3.35 -1.85
C ASP A 232 -4.20 -4.60 -2.72
N PHE A 233 -4.22 -4.37 -4.02
CA PHE A 233 -4.13 -5.40 -5.04
C PHE A 233 -3.18 -4.97 -6.15
N ARG A 234 -2.41 -5.95 -6.64
CA ARG A 234 -1.62 -5.80 -7.85
C ARG A 234 -2.49 -6.19 -9.04
N VAL A 235 -2.31 -5.51 -10.16
CA VAL A 235 -3.06 -5.73 -11.38
C VAL A 235 -2.10 -6.20 -12.47
N SER A 236 -2.47 -7.31 -13.11
CA SER A 236 -1.74 -7.97 -14.18
C SER A 236 -2.61 -8.03 -15.42
N LEU A 237 -1.98 -8.30 -16.57
CA LEU A 237 -2.70 -8.77 -17.75
C LEU A 237 -3.15 -10.23 -17.52
N GLY A 238 -4.28 -10.61 -18.09
CA GLY A 238 -4.80 -11.97 -18.11
C GLY A 238 -4.68 -12.60 -19.49
N ILE A 239 -4.05 -13.77 -19.57
CA ILE A 239 -3.88 -14.56 -20.80
C ILE A 239 -4.34 -16.01 -20.57
N ARG A 240 -4.44 -16.82 -21.63
CA ARG A 240 -4.77 -18.23 -21.46
C ARG A 240 -3.57 -18.99 -20.87
N HIS A 241 -3.87 -20.08 -20.17
CA HIS A 241 -2.85 -21.00 -19.73
C HIS A 241 -2.19 -21.71 -20.91
N GLY A 242 -0.90 -21.97 -20.78
CA GLY A 242 -0.13 -22.70 -21.80
C GLY A 242 0.38 -21.82 -22.93
N GLU A 243 0.46 -20.50 -22.73
CA GLU A 243 1.01 -19.53 -23.69
C GLU A 243 2.26 -18.83 -23.12
N PRO A 244 3.35 -19.57 -22.80
CA PRO A 244 4.54 -19.00 -22.18
C PRO A 244 5.27 -17.97 -23.06
N ALA A 245 5.40 -18.19 -24.37
CA ALA A 245 6.09 -17.24 -25.25
C ALA A 245 5.32 -15.92 -25.33
N TRP A 246 3.99 -15.99 -25.46
CA TRP A 246 3.13 -14.82 -25.38
C TRP A 246 3.27 -14.07 -24.06
N LYS A 247 3.27 -14.81 -22.93
CA LYS A 247 3.51 -14.23 -21.61
C LYS A 247 4.84 -13.50 -21.53
N HIS A 248 5.92 -14.08 -22.05
CA HIS A 248 7.24 -13.46 -22.04
C HIS A 248 7.26 -12.17 -22.84
N ARG A 249 6.74 -12.20 -24.07
CA ARG A 249 6.61 -11.01 -24.93
C ARG A 249 5.83 -9.88 -24.24
N LEU A 250 4.69 -10.19 -23.61
CA LEU A 250 3.92 -9.21 -22.85
C LEU A 250 4.71 -8.65 -21.66
N ASN A 251 5.42 -9.49 -20.91
CA ASN A 251 6.20 -9.04 -19.75
C ASN A 251 7.38 -8.15 -20.14
N ASP A 252 7.99 -8.36 -21.30
CA ASP A 252 9.05 -7.51 -21.81
C ASP A 252 8.47 -6.15 -22.24
N ALA A 253 7.36 -6.15 -22.98
CA ALA A 253 6.66 -4.91 -23.34
C ALA A 253 6.19 -4.11 -22.11
N LEU A 254 5.61 -4.76 -21.09
CA LEU A 254 5.22 -4.09 -19.84
C LEU A 254 6.41 -3.46 -19.12
N ARG A 255 7.59 -4.07 -19.20
CA ARG A 255 8.81 -3.52 -18.58
C ARG A 255 9.29 -2.28 -19.33
N GLU A 256 9.26 -2.32 -20.65
CA GLU A 256 9.70 -1.21 -21.52
C GLU A 256 8.74 -0.03 -21.47
N LEU A 257 7.43 -0.30 -21.45
CA LEU A 257 6.37 0.70 -21.51
C LEU A 257 5.95 1.24 -20.14
N GLY A 258 6.59 0.80 -19.05
CA GLY A 258 6.23 1.16 -17.68
C GLY A 258 6.03 2.67 -17.47
N PRO A 259 6.96 3.55 -17.87
CA PRO A 259 6.80 5.00 -17.70
C PRO A 259 5.59 5.59 -18.46
N GLN A 260 5.30 5.11 -19.68
CA GLN A 260 4.14 5.55 -20.45
C GLN A 260 2.84 5.06 -19.83
N ILE A 261 2.82 3.81 -19.35
CA ILE A 261 1.68 3.23 -18.63
C ILE A 261 1.40 4.04 -17.36
N ASP A 262 2.44 4.36 -16.59
CA ASP A 262 2.34 5.16 -15.38
C ASP A 262 1.75 6.56 -15.66
N THR A 263 2.18 7.19 -16.75
CA THR A 263 1.63 8.48 -17.20
C THR A 263 0.14 8.37 -17.54
N ILE A 264 -0.26 7.32 -18.29
CA ILE A 264 -1.67 7.08 -18.59
C ILE A 264 -2.48 6.90 -17.30
N LEU A 265 -1.98 6.11 -16.35
CA LEU A 265 -2.67 5.88 -15.08
C LEU A 265 -2.82 7.17 -14.26
N ASP A 266 -1.81 8.04 -14.25
CA ASP A 266 -1.84 9.32 -13.57
C ASP A 266 -2.84 10.29 -14.21
N GLU A 267 -2.92 10.36 -15.55
CA GLU A 267 -3.90 11.18 -16.27
C GLU A 267 -5.35 10.78 -15.98
N PHE A 268 -5.60 9.51 -15.66
CA PHE A 268 -6.92 9.00 -15.27
C PHE A 268 -7.16 9.10 -13.76
N GLY A 269 -6.21 9.65 -13.00
CA GLY A 269 -6.34 9.79 -11.55
C GLY A 269 -6.33 8.45 -10.84
N VAL A 270 -5.64 7.43 -11.33
CA VAL A 270 -5.57 6.13 -10.65
C VAL A 270 -4.65 6.25 -9.41
N PRO A 271 -5.14 5.98 -8.19
CA PRO A 271 -4.31 5.99 -6.99
C PRO A 271 -3.40 4.77 -6.95
N ARG A 272 -2.13 4.97 -7.30
CA ARG A 272 -1.13 3.88 -7.38
C ARG A 272 -0.39 3.75 -6.05
N LEU A 273 -0.03 2.53 -5.68
CA LEU A 273 0.82 2.25 -4.53
C LEU A 273 2.20 1.77 -4.99
N ASP A 274 3.25 2.33 -4.39
CA ASP A 274 4.60 1.80 -4.56
C ASP A 274 4.75 0.42 -3.85
N ASN A 275 5.93 -0.19 -3.96
CA ASN A 275 6.20 -1.47 -3.28
C ASN A 275 6.18 -1.38 -1.75
N ARG A 276 6.32 -0.17 -1.19
CA ARG A 276 6.25 0.12 0.25
C ARG A 276 4.82 0.46 0.71
N GLY A 277 3.85 0.52 -0.21
CA GLY A 277 2.46 0.87 0.09
C GLY A 277 2.20 2.37 0.19
N ARG A 278 3.12 3.21 -0.30
CA ARG A 278 2.93 4.66 -0.37
C ARG A 278 2.15 5.04 -1.63
N LEU A 279 1.23 5.98 -1.49
CA LEU A 279 0.46 6.51 -2.60
C LEU A 279 1.37 7.27 -3.58
N GLN A 280 1.08 7.11 -4.87
CA GLN A 280 1.75 7.73 -6.01
C GLN A 280 0.73 8.39 -6.93
N GLY A 281 1.20 9.23 -7.84
CA GLY A 281 0.37 9.94 -8.81
C GLY A 281 -0.32 11.17 -8.22
N PRO A 282 -1.37 11.70 -8.88
CA PRO A 282 -2.01 12.97 -8.49
C PRO A 282 -2.62 12.95 -7.09
N TRP A 283 -2.98 11.76 -6.61
CA TRP A 283 -3.54 11.60 -5.27
C TRP A 283 -2.48 11.58 -4.17
N ALA A 284 -1.19 11.41 -4.48
CA ALA A 284 -0.13 11.42 -3.47
C ALA A 284 -0.01 12.77 -2.75
N GLU A 285 -0.24 13.88 -3.47
CA GLU A 285 -0.27 15.23 -2.90
C GLU A 285 -1.59 15.52 -2.19
N ALA A 286 -2.70 14.95 -2.67
CA ALA A 286 -4.04 15.12 -2.09
C ALA A 286 -4.31 14.23 -0.84
N ALA A 287 -3.55 13.15 -0.69
CA ALA A 287 -3.56 12.23 0.47
C ALA A 287 -2.47 12.55 1.50
N LEU A 288 -1.67 13.59 1.27
CA LEU A 288 -1.02 14.26 2.40
C LEU A 288 -2.16 14.70 3.33
N PRO A 289 -2.09 14.43 4.64
CA PRO A 289 -3.13 14.86 5.57
C PRO A 289 -3.38 16.36 5.36
N SER A 290 -4.54 16.67 4.78
CA SER A 290 -5.07 18.02 4.80
C SER A 290 -5.28 18.37 6.26
N ALA A 291 -4.61 19.46 6.67
CA ALA A 291 -4.27 19.85 8.04
C ALA A 291 -3.12 19.04 8.67
N THR A 292 -1.88 19.51 8.49
CA THR A 292 -0.89 19.37 9.56
C THR A 292 -1.54 19.88 10.84
N VAL A 293 -1.81 18.99 11.80
CA VAL A 293 -2.31 19.45 13.10
C VAL A 293 -1.29 20.45 13.62
N PRO A 294 -1.67 21.72 13.85
CA PRO A 294 -0.71 22.71 14.31
C PRO A 294 -0.12 22.27 15.63
N GLU A 295 1.16 22.56 15.85
CA GLU A 295 1.75 22.32 17.16
C GLU A 295 1.04 23.17 18.22
N PRO A 296 0.45 22.56 19.27
CA PRO A 296 -0.20 23.31 20.32
C PRO A 296 0.83 24.10 21.13
N ASP A 297 0.39 25.19 21.76
CA ASP A 297 1.24 25.98 22.66
C ASP A 297 1.59 25.25 23.96
N GLY A 298 0.82 24.23 24.34
CA GLY A 298 1.07 23.37 25.51
C GLY A 298 1.01 21.88 25.17
N TYR A 299 0.85 21.05 26.20
CA TYR A 299 0.68 19.60 26.00
C TYR A 299 -0.72 19.26 25.48
N ARG A 300 -0.84 18.17 24.73
CA ARG A 300 -2.13 17.59 24.38
C ARG A 300 -2.75 16.97 25.62
N MET A 301 -3.95 17.42 26.00
CA MET A 301 -4.62 17.02 27.25
C MET A 301 -5.61 15.86 27.08
N GLU A 302 -6.09 15.63 25.86
CA GLU A 302 -7.14 14.66 25.56
C GLU A 302 -6.98 14.07 24.15
N ALA A 303 -7.82 13.09 23.80
CA ALA A 303 -7.81 12.42 22.49
C ALA A 303 -6.39 12.07 22.03
N TYR A 304 -5.69 11.30 22.87
CA TYR A 304 -4.28 10.96 22.68
C TYR A 304 -4.02 10.05 21.47
N ARG A 305 -5.07 9.47 20.89
CA ARG A 305 -5.04 8.73 19.62
C ARG A 305 -5.71 9.58 18.55
N GLY A 306 -4.96 9.98 17.54
CA GLY A 306 -5.42 10.79 16.41
C GLY A 306 -4.26 11.47 15.68
N PRO A 307 -4.53 12.24 14.61
CA PRO A 307 -3.50 12.93 13.85
C PRO A 307 -2.59 13.77 14.75
N VAL A 308 -1.28 13.64 14.54
CA VAL A 308 -0.23 14.36 15.28
C VAL A 308 0.41 15.41 14.37
N PRO A 309 1.04 16.47 14.92
CA PRO A 309 1.73 17.46 14.11
C PRO A 309 2.84 16.83 13.28
N ALA A 310 3.14 17.42 12.12
CA ALA A 310 4.27 16.98 11.30
C ALA A 310 5.63 17.35 11.94
N THR A 311 5.61 18.24 12.95
CA THR A 311 6.78 18.83 13.59
C THR A 311 6.68 18.77 15.11
N LEU A 312 7.82 18.92 15.77
CA LEU A 312 7.89 19.18 17.21
C LEU A 312 9.00 20.20 17.45
N ARG A 313 8.66 21.41 17.88
CA ARG A 313 9.62 22.47 18.20
C ARG A 313 10.68 21.97 19.19
N GLY A 314 11.94 22.01 18.77
CA GLY A 314 13.09 21.58 19.56
C GLY A 314 13.46 20.09 19.44
N ALA A 315 12.69 19.27 18.71
CA ALA A 315 13.09 17.92 18.33
C ALA A 315 13.34 17.80 16.82
N THR A 316 14.11 16.78 16.45
CA THR A 316 14.21 16.31 15.07
C THR A 316 13.20 15.18 14.85
N VAL A 317 12.29 15.36 13.89
CA VAL A 317 11.33 14.31 13.52
C VAL A 317 12.01 13.29 12.63
N LEU A 318 11.89 12.01 12.98
CA LEU A 318 12.50 10.90 12.26
C LEU A 318 11.45 10.11 11.49
N ASP A 319 11.78 9.72 10.26
CA ASP A 319 11.14 8.58 9.61
C ASP A 319 11.87 7.27 9.99
N THR A 320 11.33 6.12 9.58
CA THR A 320 11.96 4.81 9.86
C THR A 320 13.42 4.76 9.37
N SER A 321 13.74 5.38 8.23
CA SER A 321 15.09 5.33 7.66
C SER A 321 16.10 6.18 8.45
N GLY A 322 15.67 7.36 8.89
CA GLY A 322 16.43 8.26 9.74
C GLY A 322 16.67 7.65 11.11
N LEU A 323 15.68 6.99 11.69
CA LEU A 323 15.86 6.27 12.94
C LEU A 323 16.87 5.13 12.82
N ARG A 324 16.81 4.33 11.76
CA ARG A 324 17.82 3.28 11.52
C ARG A 324 19.23 3.83 11.40
N ARG A 325 19.38 4.95 10.69
CA ARG A 325 20.67 5.63 10.54
C ARG A 325 21.18 6.12 11.90
N LEU A 326 20.32 6.80 12.67
CA LEU A 326 20.65 7.29 14.00
C LEU A 326 21.05 6.15 14.95
N ILE A 327 20.35 5.02 14.91
CA ILE A 327 20.70 3.81 15.69
C ILE A 327 22.08 3.29 15.32
N ALA A 328 22.40 3.23 14.03
CA ALA A 328 23.69 2.74 13.56
C ALA A 328 24.85 3.69 13.91
N GLU A 329 24.62 5.01 13.87
CA GLU A 329 25.67 6.01 14.01
C GLU A 329 25.88 6.48 15.46
N GLN A 330 24.80 6.65 16.22
CA GLN A 330 24.84 7.35 17.52
C GLN A 330 24.30 6.53 18.69
N GLN A 331 23.72 5.35 18.44
CA GLN A 331 23.14 4.47 19.47
C GLN A 331 22.26 5.25 20.48
N PRO A 332 21.19 5.90 20.02
CA PRO A 332 20.35 6.74 20.87
C PRO A 332 19.63 5.90 21.93
N LEU A 333 19.26 6.53 23.04
CA LEU A 333 18.33 5.95 24.00
C LEU A 333 16.93 5.97 23.38
N LEU A 334 16.37 4.79 23.12
CA LEU A 334 15.01 4.63 22.61
C LEU A 334 14.02 4.53 23.78
N VAL A 335 13.02 5.41 23.81
CA VAL A 335 12.03 5.51 24.89
C VAL A 335 10.63 5.26 24.33
N ASP A 336 10.05 4.11 24.67
CA ASP A 336 8.64 3.80 24.42
C ASP A 336 7.80 4.40 25.54
N VAL A 337 6.79 5.19 25.18
CA VAL A 337 5.89 5.83 26.16
C VAL A 337 4.43 5.37 26.02
N LEU A 338 4.17 4.27 25.28
CA LEU A 338 2.82 3.73 25.17
C LEU A 338 2.21 3.49 26.57
N PRO A 339 0.98 3.94 26.83
CA PRO A 339 0.36 3.76 28.13
C PRO A 339 0.09 2.27 28.39
N LYS A 340 0.30 1.85 29.65
CA LYS A 340 -0.05 0.50 30.08
C LYS A 340 -1.58 0.39 30.20
N PRO A 341 -2.23 -0.58 29.52
CA PRO A 341 -3.66 -0.82 29.69
C PRO A 341 -3.99 -1.11 31.15
N ARG A 342 -5.04 -0.48 31.68
CA ARG A 342 -5.49 -0.74 33.05
C ARG A 342 -6.41 -1.95 33.08
N ARG A 343 -6.24 -2.77 34.13
CA ARG A 343 -7.23 -3.79 34.48
C ARG A 343 -8.54 -3.10 34.88
N PRO A 344 -9.69 -3.43 34.27
CA PRO A 344 -10.98 -2.85 34.64
C PRO A 344 -11.35 -3.15 36.09
N PRO A 345 -11.81 -2.15 36.89
CA PRO A 345 -12.09 -2.33 38.31
C PRO A 345 -13.37 -3.14 38.60
N GLN A 346 -14.33 -3.18 37.68
CA GLN A 346 -15.61 -3.89 37.83
C GLN A 346 -15.78 -4.90 36.70
N ARG A 347 -15.26 -6.11 36.90
CA ARG A 347 -15.31 -7.20 35.92
C ARG A 347 -16.22 -8.30 36.42
N ASP A 348 -17.00 -8.88 35.51
CA ASP A 348 -17.70 -10.15 35.74
C ASP A 348 -16.68 -11.24 36.15
N PRO A 349 -16.85 -11.91 37.30
CA PRO A 349 -15.95 -12.96 37.78
C PRO A 349 -15.63 -14.05 36.76
N GLY A 350 -16.50 -14.26 35.76
CA GLY A 350 -16.32 -15.27 34.71
C GLY A 350 -15.40 -14.87 33.55
N GLN A 351 -15.01 -13.60 33.42
CA GLN A 351 -14.14 -13.20 32.32
C GLN A 351 -12.65 -13.30 32.74
N LEU A 352 -11.76 -13.84 31.90
CA LEU A 352 -10.29 -13.86 32.12
C LEU A 352 -9.54 -12.62 31.58
N TRP A 353 -8.88 -11.83 32.43
CA TRP A 353 -8.02 -10.71 31.98
C TRP A 353 -6.64 -11.26 31.62
N VAL A 354 -6.33 -11.28 30.33
CA VAL A 354 -4.97 -11.55 29.83
C VAL A 354 -4.30 -10.20 29.63
N GLU A 355 -3.24 -9.94 30.39
CA GLU A 355 -2.48 -8.70 30.26
C GLU A 355 -1.83 -8.65 28.86
N PRO A 356 -2.09 -7.60 28.05
CA PRO A 356 -1.52 -7.52 26.72
C PRO A 356 0.00 -7.41 26.79
N VAL A 357 0.71 -8.29 26.08
CA VAL A 357 2.17 -8.20 25.92
C VAL A 357 2.50 -7.04 24.98
N ARG A 358 3.30 -6.08 25.44
CA ARG A 358 3.82 -4.99 24.60
C ARG A 358 5.07 -5.47 23.86
N GLN A 359 5.11 -5.21 22.56
CA GLN A 359 6.31 -5.33 21.73
C GLN A 359 6.78 -3.95 21.30
N HIS A 360 8.08 -3.70 21.34
CA HIS A 360 8.67 -2.39 21.05
C HIS A 360 9.99 -2.53 20.28
N LEU A 361 10.64 -1.41 19.92
CA LEU A 361 11.90 -1.44 19.17
C LEU A 361 13.01 -2.10 20.01
N PRO A 362 13.85 -2.98 19.43
CA PRO A 362 14.94 -3.63 20.16
C PRO A 362 15.85 -2.62 20.88
N GLY A 363 16.18 -2.90 22.14
CA GLY A 363 17.02 -2.03 22.98
C GLY A 363 16.30 -0.82 23.57
N SER A 364 14.97 -0.73 23.42
CA SER A 364 14.20 0.36 24.01
C SER A 364 13.91 0.16 25.49
N VAL A 365 13.65 1.27 26.17
CA VAL A 365 13.13 1.29 27.54
C VAL A 365 11.67 1.72 27.50
N TRP A 366 10.80 0.97 28.17
CA TRP A 366 9.38 1.30 28.24
C TRP A 366 9.07 2.09 29.52
N LEU A 367 8.74 3.37 29.36
CA LEU A 367 8.32 4.31 30.41
C LEU A 367 6.81 4.62 30.25
N PRO A 368 5.92 3.68 30.64
CA PRO A 368 4.48 3.81 30.40
C PRO A 368 3.89 5.05 31.09
N ASN A 369 2.82 5.58 30.49
CA ASN A 369 2.01 6.66 31.05
C ASN A 369 2.74 8.01 31.25
N THR A 370 3.96 8.16 30.74
CA THR A 370 4.73 9.41 30.86
C THR A 370 4.37 10.45 29.79
N GLY A 371 3.56 10.06 28.80
CA GLY A 371 3.11 10.95 27.72
C GLY A 371 1.71 11.57 27.90
N TYR A 372 1.06 11.40 29.06
CA TYR A 372 -0.16 12.19 29.33
C TYR A 372 0.16 13.70 29.37
N GLY A 373 -0.83 14.51 29.01
CA GLY A 373 -0.69 15.96 28.96
C GLY A 373 -0.40 16.55 30.33
N GLU A 374 -1.23 16.19 31.31
CA GLU A 374 -0.98 16.43 32.72
C GLU A 374 -0.40 15.18 33.38
N LEU A 375 0.75 15.31 34.03
CA LEU A 375 1.33 14.27 34.86
C LEU A 375 1.14 14.62 36.33
N SER A 376 0.81 13.63 37.15
CA SER A 376 0.90 13.79 38.60
C SER A 376 2.36 14.05 39.03
N ARG A 377 2.56 14.58 40.24
CA ARG A 377 3.91 14.83 40.76
C ARG A 377 4.74 13.54 40.82
N GLU A 378 4.12 12.41 41.12
CA GLU A 378 4.79 11.11 41.13
C GLU A 378 5.24 10.70 39.73
N PHE A 379 4.38 10.83 38.72
CA PHE A 379 4.69 10.46 37.33
C PHE A 379 5.70 11.41 36.68
N ALA A 380 5.61 12.72 36.95
CA ALA A 380 6.60 13.69 36.50
C ALA A 380 7.99 13.41 37.13
N GLY A 381 8.02 13.10 38.43
CA GLY A 381 9.23 12.70 39.12
C GLY A 381 9.80 11.38 38.61
N TYR A 382 8.94 10.39 38.31
CA TYR A 382 9.33 9.12 37.70
C TYR A 382 9.99 9.32 36.34
N PHE A 383 9.34 10.08 35.44
CA PHE A 383 9.89 10.36 34.11
C PHE A 383 11.25 11.04 34.18
N ARG A 384 11.40 12.06 35.04
CA ARG A 384 12.67 12.75 35.26
C ARG A 384 13.76 11.82 35.75
N ARG A 385 13.50 11.06 36.83
CA ARG A 385 14.50 10.17 37.45
C ARG A 385 14.96 9.09 36.49
N GLU A 386 14.04 8.48 35.73
CA GLU A 386 14.41 7.43 34.80
C GLU A 386 15.22 7.97 33.62
N LEU A 387 14.85 9.13 33.06
CA LEU A 387 15.68 9.75 32.03
C LEU A 387 17.07 10.12 32.56
N GLU A 388 17.17 10.72 33.75
CA GLU A 388 18.46 11.04 34.38
C GLU A 388 19.30 9.77 34.60
N ARG A 389 18.70 8.69 35.09
CA ARG A 389 19.38 7.41 35.29
C ARG A 389 19.84 6.77 33.97
N LEU A 390 19.01 6.78 32.92
CA LEU A 390 19.33 6.17 31.62
C LEU A 390 20.32 6.99 30.80
N THR A 391 20.43 8.28 31.10
CA THR A 391 21.37 9.20 30.45
C THR A 391 22.61 9.47 31.27
N ASP A 392 22.73 8.89 32.46
CA ASP A 392 23.78 9.23 33.45
C ASP A 392 23.87 10.75 33.71
N GLY A 393 22.73 11.44 33.62
CA GLY A 393 22.61 12.89 33.72
C GLY A 393 23.03 13.68 32.47
N ASP A 394 23.50 13.03 31.40
CA ASP A 394 23.93 13.69 30.17
C ASP A 394 22.72 14.20 29.34
N ARG A 395 22.52 15.52 29.37
CA ARG A 395 21.45 16.21 28.62
C ARG A 395 21.70 16.26 27.11
N THR A 396 22.88 15.85 26.64
CA THR A 396 23.25 15.79 25.22
C THR A 396 23.14 14.39 24.64
N LYS A 397 22.89 13.37 25.45
CA LYS A 397 22.67 12.00 24.94
C LYS A 397 21.48 11.99 23.98
N PRO A 398 21.62 11.43 22.75
CA PRO A 398 20.52 11.33 21.80
C PRO A 398 19.34 10.53 22.37
N LEU A 399 18.17 11.15 22.44
CA LEU A 399 16.92 10.53 22.93
C LEU A 399 15.92 10.41 21.81
N VAL A 400 15.36 9.22 21.59
CA VAL A 400 14.26 9.02 20.64
C VAL A 400 13.01 8.63 21.41
N PHE A 401 11.97 9.46 21.34
CA PHE A 401 10.67 9.14 21.91
C PHE A 401 9.72 8.59 20.85
N TYR A 402 9.02 7.52 21.17
CA TYR A 402 8.02 6.92 20.29
C TYR A 402 6.92 6.20 21.08
N CYS A 403 5.87 5.83 20.37
CA CYS A 403 4.69 5.13 20.89
C CYS A 403 4.18 4.20 19.77
N ASP A 404 2.93 4.33 19.37
CA ASP A 404 2.35 3.83 18.13
C ASP A 404 2.05 5.01 17.18
N PRO A 405 1.73 4.78 15.89
CA PRO A 405 1.25 5.82 15.00
C PRO A 405 0.09 6.60 15.62
N GLN A 406 -0.02 7.88 15.26
CA GLN A 406 -1.13 8.73 15.71
C GLN A 406 -1.24 8.81 17.24
N CYS A 407 -0.10 8.74 17.95
CA CYS A 407 -0.05 8.78 19.41
C CYS A 407 0.55 10.11 19.90
N TRP A 408 -0.29 10.98 20.44
CA TRP A 408 0.13 12.25 21.05
C TRP A 408 1.01 12.06 22.30
N MET A 409 1.02 10.87 22.90
CA MET A 409 1.82 10.63 24.10
C MET A 409 3.32 10.68 23.84
N SER A 410 3.79 10.21 22.68
CA SER A 410 5.22 10.35 22.31
C SER A 410 5.59 11.80 22.02
N TRP A 411 4.67 12.57 21.42
CA TRP A 411 4.86 14.00 21.20
C TRP A 411 4.98 14.76 22.53
N ASN A 412 4.05 14.52 23.46
CA ASN A 412 4.07 15.15 24.79
C ASN A 412 5.34 14.79 25.57
N ALA A 413 5.76 13.52 25.55
CA ALA A 413 6.96 13.07 26.25
C ALA A 413 8.24 13.70 25.68
N ALA A 414 8.36 13.77 24.35
CA ALA A 414 9.48 14.43 23.68
C ALA A 414 9.54 15.93 24.02
N ARG A 415 8.40 16.63 23.92
CA ARG A 415 8.30 18.04 24.30
C ARG A 415 8.71 18.25 25.75
N ARG A 416 8.25 17.39 26.67
CA ARG A 416 8.60 17.47 28.09
C ARG A 416 10.08 17.28 28.35
N ALA A 417 10.72 16.36 27.63
CA ALA A 417 12.16 16.17 27.72
C ALA A 417 12.94 17.44 27.30
N ILE A 418 12.43 18.18 26.32
CA ILE A 418 13.02 19.44 25.85
C ILE A 418 12.74 20.58 26.84
N GLU A 419 11.46 20.90 27.05
CA GLU A 419 11.03 22.13 27.72
C GLU A 419 11.21 22.08 29.24
N GLU A 420 10.93 20.93 29.87
CA GLU A 420 10.98 20.81 31.33
C GLU A 420 12.29 20.21 31.83
N LEU A 421 12.92 19.32 31.06
CA LEU A 421 14.10 18.57 31.49
C LEU A 421 15.40 19.02 30.81
N GLY A 422 15.33 19.87 29.78
CA GLY A 422 16.49 20.51 29.16
C GLY A 422 17.37 19.59 28.30
N TYR A 423 16.83 18.47 27.79
CA TYR A 423 17.55 17.63 26.83
C TYR A 423 17.66 18.33 25.47
N ARG A 424 18.85 18.26 24.86
CA ARG A 424 19.17 19.02 23.64
C ARG A 424 19.04 18.21 22.36
N ASN A 425 19.36 16.92 22.43
CA ASN A 425 19.38 16.02 21.27
C ASN A 425 18.15 15.11 21.32
N VAL A 426 16.97 15.72 21.20
CA VAL A 426 15.69 15.00 21.24
C VAL A 426 15.21 14.73 19.82
N TYR A 427 14.82 13.50 19.59
CA TYR A 427 14.27 13.00 18.36
C TYR A 427 12.88 12.43 18.65
N TRP A 428 11.96 12.63 17.71
CA TRP A 428 10.61 12.09 17.81
C TRP A 428 10.32 11.22 16.60
N TYR A 429 9.88 9.99 16.86
CA TYR A 429 9.57 9.01 15.82
C TYR A 429 8.06 8.73 15.82
N PRO A 430 7.27 9.46 15.01
CA PRO A 430 5.80 9.39 15.02
C PRO A 430 5.23 8.08 14.49
N GLU A 431 5.94 7.35 13.62
CA GLU A 431 5.46 6.07 13.07
C GLU A 431 5.46 4.95 14.13
N GLY A 432 6.19 5.11 15.23
CA GLY A 432 6.14 4.21 16.38
C GLY A 432 6.51 2.75 16.12
N ALA A 433 6.15 1.87 17.06
CA ALA A 433 6.45 0.44 16.98
C ALA A 433 5.75 -0.24 15.78
N VAL A 434 4.57 0.24 15.40
CA VAL A 434 3.83 -0.27 14.23
C VAL A 434 4.56 0.08 12.93
N GLY A 435 4.99 1.33 12.73
CA GLY A 435 5.75 1.73 11.54
C GLY A 435 7.05 0.94 11.39
N TRP A 436 7.76 0.74 12.50
CA TRP A 436 8.99 -0.06 12.52
C TRP A 436 8.75 -1.51 12.07
N ARG A 437 7.69 -2.13 12.60
CA ARG A 437 7.27 -3.48 12.21
C ARG A 437 6.81 -3.55 10.76
N SER A 438 6.05 -2.56 10.29
CA SER A 438 5.57 -2.46 8.91
C SER A 438 6.73 -2.31 7.91
N ALA A 439 7.85 -1.73 8.33
CA ALA A 439 9.10 -1.72 7.57
C ALA A 439 9.85 -3.06 7.56
N GLY A 440 9.27 -4.13 8.11
CA GLY A 440 9.84 -5.48 8.15
C GLY A 440 10.95 -5.65 9.19
N LEU A 441 11.06 -4.74 10.15
CA LEU A 441 12.09 -4.76 11.18
C LEU A 441 11.61 -5.53 12.42
N PRO A 442 12.51 -6.22 13.15
CA PRO A 442 12.13 -7.00 14.31
C PRO A 442 11.70 -6.09 15.47
N LEU A 443 10.77 -6.60 16.28
CA LEU A 443 10.41 -6.05 17.59
C LEU A 443 10.92 -6.98 18.69
N ALA A 444 11.16 -6.41 19.87
CA ALA A 444 11.45 -7.14 21.10
C ALA A 444 10.25 -7.06 22.05
N GLU A 445 10.14 -8.03 22.96
CA GLU A 445 9.21 -7.93 24.08
C GLU A 445 9.64 -6.80 25.01
N ALA A 446 8.69 -5.95 25.39
CA ALA A 446 8.93 -4.82 26.26
C ALA A 446 8.72 -5.21 27.73
N HIS A 447 9.71 -4.89 28.56
CA HIS A 447 9.56 -4.92 30.01
C HIS A 447 9.37 -3.49 30.52
N GLU A 448 8.30 -3.28 31.28
CA GLU A 448 8.02 -1.98 31.87
C GLU A 448 9.06 -1.63 32.94
N VAL A 449 9.50 -0.38 32.94
CA VAL A 449 10.18 0.15 34.12
C VAL A 449 9.14 0.37 35.21
N PRO A 450 9.34 -0.15 36.44
CA PRO A 450 8.37 -0.01 37.53
C PRO A 450 7.88 1.42 37.72
N MET A 451 6.58 1.62 37.55
CA MET A 451 5.95 2.95 37.58
C MET A 451 5.19 3.19 38.90
N PRO A 452 4.95 4.45 39.29
CA PRO A 452 4.09 4.77 40.42
C PRO A 452 2.68 4.19 40.26
N GLU A 453 2.04 3.82 41.38
CA GLU A 453 0.63 3.45 41.36
C GLU A 453 -0.22 4.67 40.96
N PHE A 454 -1.24 4.44 40.14
CA PHE A 454 -2.27 5.44 39.92
C PHE A 454 -3.04 5.60 41.23
N LEU A 455 -2.87 6.73 41.91
CA LEU A 455 -3.77 7.12 43.00
C LEU A 455 -5.19 7.10 42.43
N ALA A 456 -6.01 6.15 42.90
CA ALA A 456 -7.44 6.28 42.79
C ALA A 456 -7.80 7.61 43.45
N LYS A 457 -8.45 8.53 42.72
CA LYS A 457 -9.12 9.63 43.41
C LYS A 457 -10.05 8.98 44.45
N PRO A 458 -9.97 9.38 45.74
CA PRO A 458 -10.89 8.88 46.75
C PRO A 458 -12.34 9.18 46.39
#